data_AF-A0A7K0UP07-F1
#
_entry.id   AF-A0A7K0UP07-F1
#
_cell.length_a   1.000
_cell.length_b   1.000
_cell.length_c   1.000
_cell.angle_alpha   90.00
_cell.angle_beta   90.00
_cell.angle_gamma   90.00
#
_symmetry.space_group_name_H-M   'P 1'
#
loop_
_entity.id
_entity.type
_entity.pdbx_description
1 polymer ?
#
loop_
_entity_poly.entity_id
_entity_poly.type
_entity_poly.pdbx_seq_one_letter_code
_entity_poly.pdbx_strand_id
1 'polypeptide(L)'
;LNVGDVIQIANVYAVNPQNRQAYGSNKLRNFVVTVAATVATSGTTSVTVSPAVITAGQFQNVSVTSAGASTVTPFNNTGTVSPQNIIMHRNAFCLAVADLELPEGVHFAGRASDKEIGLSMRVVRQYTINNDSIPTRLDVLYGWAPLYPELACRVAA
;
A
#
# COMPACT_ATOMS: atom_id res chain seq x y z
N LEU A 1 -16.39 7.49 -2.49
CA LEU A 1 -14.95 7.22 -2.69
C LEU A 1 -14.59 6.04 -1.81
N ASN A 2 -14.04 4.99 -2.41
CA ASN A 2 -13.59 3.78 -1.73
C ASN A 2 -12.09 3.84 -1.46
N VAL A 3 -11.63 3.00 -0.53
CA VAL A 3 -10.19 2.85 -0.27
C VAL A 3 -9.50 2.35 -1.54
N GLY A 4 -8.40 3.01 -1.91
CA GLY A 4 -7.63 2.68 -3.11
C GLY A 4 -8.00 3.51 -4.34
N ASP A 5 -9.10 4.26 -4.32
CA ASP A 5 -9.46 5.22 -5.38
C ASP A 5 -8.35 6.27 -5.51
N VAL A 6 -8.05 6.69 -6.74
CA VAL A 6 -7.10 7.76 -7.01
C VAL A 6 -7.87 9.01 -7.41
N ILE A 7 -7.52 10.15 -6.82
CA ILE A 7 -8.05 11.46 -7.18
C ILE A 7 -6.90 12.41 -7.55
N GLN A 8 -7.22 13.39 -8.38
CA GLN A 8 -6.39 14.56 -8.66
C GLN A 8 -7.15 15.82 -8.27
N ILE A 9 -6.42 16.85 -7.88
CA ILE A 9 -6.98 18.17 -7.55
C ILE A 9 -6.40 19.16 -8.54
N ALA A 10 -7.26 19.94 -9.21
CA ALA A 10 -6.82 20.98 -10.12
C ALA A 10 -5.86 21.95 -9.41
N ASN A 11 -4.86 22.47 -10.14
CA ASN A 11 -3.85 23.41 -9.63
C ASN A 11 -2.91 22.87 -8.53
N VAL A 12 -2.98 21.57 -8.19
CA VAL A 12 -2.08 20.91 -7.24
C VAL A 12 -1.10 20.02 -8.00
N TYR A 13 0.11 20.52 -8.20
CA TYR A 13 1.14 19.86 -9.01
C TYR A 13 2.13 19.08 -8.14
N ALA A 14 2.63 17.96 -8.66
CA ALA A 14 3.71 17.21 -8.03
C ALA A 14 5.04 17.94 -8.19
N VAL A 15 5.85 17.97 -7.12
CA VAL A 15 7.18 18.58 -7.15
C VAL A 15 8.29 17.55 -7.05
N ASN A 16 9.46 17.92 -7.54
CA ASN A 16 10.69 17.16 -7.35
C ASN A 16 11.19 17.34 -5.90
N PRO A 17 11.39 16.23 -5.14
CA PRO A 17 11.81 16.31 -3.74
C PRO A 17 13.15 17.03 -3.51
N GLN A 18 14.05 17.05 -4.50
CA GLN A 18 15.37 17.64 -4.37
C GLN A 18 15.35 19.15 -4.57
N ASN A 19 14.76 19.63 -5.67
CA ASN A 19 14.79 21.05 -6.04
C ASN A 19 13.48 21.81 -5.73
N ARG A 20 12.42 21.09 -5.30
CA ARG A 20 11.09 21.62 -4.94
C ARG A 20 10.36 22.34 -6.06
N GLN A 21 10.83 22.20 -7.30
CA GLN A 21 10.14 22.71 -8.47
C GLN A 21 9.06 21.73 -8.91
N ALA A 22 7.96 22.25 -9.45
CA ALA A 22 6.98 21.43 -10.15
C ALA A 22 7.68 20.59 -11.23
N TYR A 23 7.19 19.38 -11.49
CA TYR A 23 7.68 18.60 -12.62
C TYR A 23 7.56 19.41 -13.91
N GLY A 24 8.56 19.35 -14.80
CA GLY A 24 8.61 20.19 -16.00
C GLY A 24 7.43 20.06 -16.98
N SER A 25 6.55 19.08 -16.76
CA SER A 25 5.29 18.88 -17.49
C SER A 25 4.04 19.31 -16.71
N ASN A 26 4.18 19.99 -15.56
CA ASN A 26 3.09 20.43 -14.68
C ASN A 26 2.07 19.32 -14.41
N LYS A 27 2.56 18.12 -14.05
CA LYS A 27 1.70 16.98 -13.74
C LYS A 27 1.00 17.21 -12.41
N LEU A 28 -0.32 17.02 -12.42
CA LEU A 28 -1.12 17.00 -11.19
C LEU A 28 -0.64 15.87 -10.26
N ARG A 29 -0.70 16.12 -8.95
CA ARG A 29 -0.39 15.11 -7.96
C ARG A 29 -1.54 14.11 -7.86
N ASN A 30 -1.19 12.81 -7.90
CA ASN A 30 -2.13 11.74 -7.60
C ASN A 30 -2.22 11.53 -6.09
N PHE A 31 -3.44 11.35 -5.60
CA PHE A 31 -3.74 11.06 -4.21
C PHE A 31 -4.57 9.79 -4.11
N VAL A 32 -4.15 8.84 -3.29
CA VAL A 32 -4.87 7.60 -3.01
C VAL A 32 -5.74 7.80 -1.78
N VAL A 33 -7.03 7.53 -1.90
CA VAL A 33 -7.98 7.53 -0.77
C VAL A 33 -7.65 6.38 0.17
N THR A 34 -7.41 6.67 1.44
CA THR A 34 -7.02 5.66 2.45
C THR A 34 -8.18 5.24 3.36
N VAL A 35 -9.24 6.03 3.42
CA VAL A 35 -10.46 5.76 4.19
C VAL A 35 -11.66 6.00 3.30
N ALA A 36 -12.62 5.08 3.29
CA ALA A 36 -13.85 5.23 2.51
C ALA A 36 -14.61 6.49 2.97
N ALA A 37 -15.06 7.28 2.00
CA ALA A 37 -15.79 8.52 2.23
C ALA A 37 -17.03 8.58 1.33
N THR A 38 -18.19 8.80 1.94
CA THR A 38 -19.45 8.99 1.25
C THR A 38 -19.63 10.47 0.93
N VAL A 39 -19.58 10.83 -0.34
CA VAL A 39 -19.77 12.21 -0.79
C VAL A 39 -21.26 12.50 -0.84
N ALA A 40 -21.75 13.32 0.08
CA ALA A 40 -23.15 13.74 0.11
C ALA A 40 -23.47 14.69 -1.05
N THR A 41 -24.72 14.66 -1.53
CA THR A 41 -25.21 15.53 -2.62
C THR A 41 -25.17 17.02 -2.26
N SER A 42 -25.12 17.34 -0.95
CA SER A 42 -24.91 18.69 -0.44
C SER A 42 -23.98 18.64 0.77
N GLY A 43 -23.16 19.68 0.95
CA GLY A 43 -22.24 19.81 2.07
C GLY A 43 -20.79 19.42 1.77
N THR A 44 -19.95 19.50 2.80
CA THR A 44 -18.52 19.21 2.72
C THR A 44 -18.25 17.80 3.24
N THR A 45 -17.47 17.01 2.50
CA THR A 45 -17.00 15.69 2.93
C THR A 45 -15.48 15.71 3.10
N SER A 46 -14.99 15.27 4.25
CA SER A 46 -13.54 15.10 4.48
C SER A 46 -13.06 13.81 3.84
N VAL A 47 -11.94 13.86 3.11
CA VAL A 47 -11.33 12.70 2.47
C VAL A 47 -9.90 12.56 2.98
N THR A 48 -9.56 11.41 3.55
CA THR A 48 -8.18 11.09 3.95
C THR A 48 -7.44 10.49 2.78
N VAL A 49 -6.27 11.06 2.46
CA VAL A 49 -5.47 10.67 1.30
C VAL A 49 -4.00 10.44 1.64
N SER A 50 -3.36 9.63 0.80
CA SER A 50 -1.90 9.46 0.76
C SER A 50 -1.37 9.80 -0.64
N PRO A 51 -0.23 10.49 -0.77
CA PRO A 51 0.55 11.07 0.32
C PRO A 51 -0.15 12.32 0.91
N ALA A 52 0.21 12.70 2.14
CA ALA A 52 -0.28 13.94 2.74
C ALA A 52 0.10 15.16 1.87
N VAL A 53 -0.75 16.18 1.82
CA VAL A 53 -0.49 17.39 1.03
C VAL A 53 0.50 18.28 1.78
N ILE A 54 1.73 18.43 1.28
CA ILE A 54 2.77 19.25 1.91
C ILE A 54 3.26 20.29 0.90
N THR A 55 2.96 21.57 1.17
CA THR A 55 3.19 22.69 0.24
C THR A 55 4.49 23.46 0.48
N ALA A 56 5.19 23.21 1.59
CA ALA A 56 6.41 23.93 1.94
C ALA A 56 7.37 23.07 2.79
N GLY A 57 8.59 23.58 2.97
CA GLY A 57 9.62 22.97 3.82
C GLY A 57 10.40 21.84 3.15
N GLN A 58 11.18 21.11 3.95
CA GLN A 58 12.07 20.08 3.42
C GLN A 58 11.33 18.86 2.84
N PHE A 59 10.10 18.63 3.27
CA PHE A 59 9.24 17.52 2.84
C PHE A 59 8.16 17.93 1.83
N GLN A 60 8.31 19.09 1.19
CA GLN A 60 7.37 19.57 0.19
C GLN A 60 7.20 18.54 -0.93
N ASN A 61 5.95 18.16 -1.21
CA ASN A 61 5.60 17.17 -2.22
C ASN A 61 4.59 17.68 -3.26
N VAL A 62 4.04 18.87 -3.03
CA VAL A 62 3.20 19.57 -3.99
C VAL A 62 3.54 21.07 -4.09
N SER A 63 3.16 21.67 -5.21
CA SER A 63 3.09 23.12 -5.41
C SER A 63 1.66 23.48 -5.81
N VAL A 64 1.12 24.54 -5.21
CA VAL A 64 -0.24 25.00 -5.45
C VAL A 64 -0.17 26.38 -6.09
N THR A 65 -0.80 26.55 -7.26
CA THR A 65 -0.79 27.84 -7.98
C THR A 65 -1.97 28.74 -7.62
N SER A 66 -3.05 28.18 -7.09
CA SER A 66 -4.22 28.91 -6.60
C SER A 66 -4.73 28.28 -5.31
N ALA A 67 -4.87 29.08 -4.26
CA ALA A 67 -5.58 28.67 -3.04
C ALA A 67 -7.10 28.73 -3.26
N GLY A 68 -7.86 27.91 -2.54
CA GLY A 68 -9.33 27.91 -2.57
C GLY A 68 -9.95 26.66 -3.18
N ALA A 69 -11.24 26.73 -3.49
CA ALA A 69 -11.98 25.61 -4.07
C ALA A 69 -11.42 25.25 -5.45
N SER A 70 -11.06 23.98 -5.61
CA SER A 70 -10.53 23.44 -6.87
C SER A 70 -11.24 22.12 -7.19
N THR A 71 -11.44 21.87 -8.48
CA THR A 71 -12.09 20.64 -8.95
C THR A 71 -11.28 19.42 -8.53
N VAL A 72 -11.96 18.43 -7.96
CA VAL A 72 -11.41 17.12 -7.64
C VAL A 72 -11.91 16.13 -8.67
N THR A 73 -10.99 15.44 -9.34
CA THR A 73 -11.32 14.49 -10.41
C THR A 73 -10.83 13.10 -10.02
N PRO A 74 -11.71 12.09 -9.92
CA PRO A 74 -11.28 10.70 -9.77
C PRO A 74 -10.58 10.22 -11.04
N PHE A 75 -9.65 9.27 -10.89
CA PHE A 75 -8.86 8.74 -12.00
C PHE A 75 -9.72 8.02 -13.06
N ASN A 76 -10.82 7.39 -12.65
CA ASN A 76 -11.72 6.69 -13.56
C ASN A 76 -13.19 6.93 -13.17
N ASN A 77 -14.09 6.55 -14.06
CA ASN A 77 -15.53 6.64 -13.86
C ASN A 77 -16.02 5.63 -12.81
N THR A 78 -17.21 5.91 -12.27
CA THR A 78 -17.84 5.06 -11.27
C THR A 78 -18.11 3.66 -11.84
N GLY A 79 -17.72 2.63 -11.09
CA GLY A 79 -17.98 1.22 -11.43
C GLY A 79 -17.00 0.62 -12.43
N THR A 80 -16.02 1.38 -12.94
CA THR A 80 -15.00 0.82 -13.84
C THR A 80 -13.96 0.03 -13.05
N VAL A 81 -13.70 -1.20 -13.51
CA VAL A 81 -12.62 -2.07 -13.00
C VAL A 81 -11.63 -2.30 -14.14
N SER A 82 -10.35 -1.98 -13.92
CA SER A 82 -9.29 -2.22 -14.90
C SER A 82 -8.09 -2.91 -14.26
N PRO A 83 -7.30 -3.69 -15.04
CA PRO A 83 -6.06 -4.28 -14.56
C PRO A 83 -5.12 -3.21 -13.96
N GLN A 84 -4.57 -3.49 -12.79
CA GLN A 84 -3.66 -2.60 -12.09
C GLN A 84 -2.24 -3.17 -12.17
N ASN A 85 -1.43 -2.67 -13.12
CA ASN A 85 -0.02 -3.04 -13.15
C ASN A 85 0.73 -2.26 -12.09
N ILE A 86 1.80 -2.84 -11.55
CA ILE A 86 2.64 -2.21 -10.53
C ILE A 86 4.05 -2.07 -11.10
N ILE A 87 4.58 -0.84 -11.05
CA ILE A 87 5.99 -0.57 -11.30
C ILE A 87 6.59 -0.08 -9.98
N MET A 88 7.72 -0.66 -9.60
CA MET A 88 8.38 -0.34 -8.34
C MET A 88 9.89 -0.43 -8.47
N HIS A 89 10.58 0.46 -7.78
CA HIS A 89 12.01 0.32 -7.52
C HIS A 89 12.24 -0.75 -6.44
N ARG A 90 13.42 -1.40 -6.47
CA ARG A 90 13.82 -2.44 -5.49
C ARG A 90 13.64 -2.00 -4.03
N ASN A 91 13.81 -0.71 -3.75
CA ASN A 91 13.79 -0.17 -2.39
C ASN A 91 12.41 0.34 -1.94
N ALA A 92 11.36 0.22 -2.76
CA ALA A 92 10.04 0.76 -2.43
C ALA A 92 9.39 0.01 -1.25
N PHE A 93 9.50 -1.31 -1.24
CA PHE A 93 8.90 -2.19 -0.23
C PHE A 93 9.96 -3.12 0.35
N CYS A 94 9.78 -3.49 1.62
CA CYS A 94 10.57 -4.50 2.28
C CYS A 94 9.63 -5.59 2.83
N LEU A 95 9.97 -6.85 2.56
CA LEU A 95 9.38 -8.03 3.19
C LEU A 95 10.38 -8.55 4.21
N ALA A 96 9.92 -8.74 5.44
CA ALA A 96 10.68 -9.38 6.50
C ALA A 96 10.00 -10.69 6.88
N VAL A 97 10.79 -11.73 7.07
CA VAL A 97 10.33 -13.07 7.41
C VAL A 97 11.14 -13.55 8.60
N ALA A 98 10.47 -14.19 9.55
CA ALA A 98 11.08 -14.69 10.77
C ALA A 98 10.77 -16.15 10.99
N ASP A 99 11.72 -16.83 11.63
CA ASP A 99 11.64 -18.23 11.98
C ASP A 99 10.72 -18.42 13.19
N LEU A 100 9.61 -19.11 13.00
CA LEU A 100 8.73 -19.55 14.09
C LEU A 100 9.34 -20.73 14.83
N GLU A 101 9.35 -20.67 16.17
CA GLU A 101 9.83 -21.74 17.06
C GLU A 101 9.24 -23.12 16.70
N LEU A 102 9.99 -24.21 16.83
CA LEU A 102 9.43 -25.56 16.63
C LEU A 102 8.90 -26.07 17.98
N PRO A 103 7.59 -26.31 18.13
CA PRO A 103 7.05 -26.77 19.40
C PRO A 103 7.51 -28.20 19.70
N GLU A 104 7.79 -28.47 20.97
CA GLU A 104 8.09 -29.81 21.47
C GLU A 104 6.81 -30.57 21.85
N GLY A 105 6.90 -31.89 22.07
CA GLY A 105 5.77 -32.71 22.51
C GLY A 105 4.68 -32.95 21.46
N VAL A 106 4.94 -32.62 20.20
CA VAL A 106 4.03 -32.85 19.07
C VAL A 106 4.43 -34.11 18.28
N HIS A 107 3.49 -34.63 17.48
CA HIS A 107 3.75 -35.82 16.66
C HIS A 107 4.83 -35.56 15.59
N PHE A 108 4.86 -34.35 15.03
CA PHE A 108 5.88 -33.93 14.10
C PHE A 108 5.98 -32.40 14.06
N ALA A 109 7.19 -31.87 14.06
CA ALA A 109 7.47 -30.48 13.75
C ALA A 109 8.67 -30.42 12.79
N GLY A 110 8.60 -29.54 11.80
CA GLY A 110 9.67 -29.33 10.83
C GLY A 110 9.65 -27.92 10.27
N ARG A 111 10.79 -27.50 9.71
CA ARG A 111 10.93 -26.22 9.02
C ARG A 111 11.52 -26.46 7.63
N ALA A 112 10.98 -25.77 6.64
CA ALA A 112 11.59 -25.58 5.34
C ALA A 112 11.85 -24.08 5.15
N SER A 113 13.09 -23.73 4.81
CA SER A 113 13.48 -22.35 4.57
C SER A 113 14.27 -22.26 3.28
N ASP A 114 13.95 -21.25 2.47
CA ASP A 114 14.65 -20.97 1.23
C ASP A 114 15.28 -19.57 1.31
N LYS A 115 16.61 -19.51 1.14
CA LYS A 115 17.37 -18.25 1.25
C LYS A 115 17.24 -17.37 0.01
N GLU A 116 16.98 -17.96 -1.16
CA GLU A 116 16.79 -17.22 -2.41
C GLU A 116 15.42 -16.56 -2.45
N ILE A 117 14.39 -17.30 -2.05
CA ILE A 117 13.02 -16.77 -1.94
C ILE A 117 12.86 -15.91 -0.68
N GLY A 118 13.69 -16.13 0.34
CA GLY A 118 13.64 -15.40 1.61
C GLY A 118 12.45 -15.78 2.48
N LEU A 119 11.86 -16.97 2.26
CA LEU A 119 10.72 -17.47 3.02
C LEU A 119 11.13 -18.61 3.95
N SER A 120 10.56 -18.61 5.15
CA SER A 120 10.69 -19.67 6.14
C SER A 120 9.30 -20.14 6.56
N MET A 121 9.07 -21.44 6.45
CA MET A 121 7.79 -22.06 6.72
C MET A 121 7.96 -23.21 7.70
N ARG A 122 7.11 -23.23 8.72
CA ARG A 122 7.04 -24.31 9.70
C ARG A 122 5.84 -25.21 9.38
N VAL A 123 6.02 -26.51 9.57
CA VAL A 123 4.93 -27.50 9.60
C VAL A 123 4.85 -28.12 10.99
N VAL A 124 3.63 -28.27 11.52
CA VAL A 124 3.38 -28.93 12.82
C VAL A 124 2.20 -29.89 12.69
N ARG A 125 2.33 -31.08 13.28
CA ARG A 125 1.29 -32.11 13.35
C ARG A 125 1.12 -32.58 14.79
N GLN A 126 -0.12 -32.77 15.22
CA GLN A 126 -0.43 -33.26 16.56
C GLN A 126 -1.60 -34.24 16.51
N TYR A 127 -1.50 -35.34 17.24
CA TYR A 127 -2.62 -36.27 17.40
C TYR A 127 -3.66 -35.69 18.35
N THR A 128 -4.93 -35.81 17.98
CA THR A 128 -6.07 -35.35 18.77
C THR A 128 -6.87 -36.57 19.22
N ILE A 129 -6.70 -36.96 20.49
CA ILE A 129 -7.29 -38.20 21.02
C ILE A 129 -8.82 -38.23 20.98
N ASN A 130 -9.47 -37.08 21.15
CA ASN A 130 -10.93 -36.99 21.17
C ASN A 130 -11.57 -37.25 19.79
N ASN A 131 -10.82 -37.01 18.71
CA ASN A 131 -11.35 -37.03 17.35
C ASN A 131 -10.61 -38.03 16.44
N ASP A 132 -9.70 -38.82 17.00
CA ASP A 132 -8.84 -39.77 16.30
C ASP A 132 -8.25 -39.22 14.99
N SER A 133 -7.68 -38.01 15.07
CA SER A 133 -7.18 -37.30 13.89
C SER A 133 -5.81 -36.68 14.12
N ILE A 134 -5.05 -36.47 13.04
CA ILE A 134 -3.72 -35.83 13.07
C ILE A 134 -3.78 -34.53 12.23
N PRO A 135 -4.40 -33.45 12.75
CA PRO A 135 -4.37 -32.15 12.11
C PRO A 135 -2.93 -31.70 11.85
N THR A 136 -2.78 -30.99 10.72
CA THR A 136 -1.49 -30.48 10.24
C THR A 136 -1.66 -29.02 9.89
N ARG A 137 -0.75 -28.17 10.35
CA ARG A 137 -0.72 -26.73 10.01
C ARG A 137 0.61 -26.36 9.38
N LEU A 138 0.55 -25.41 8.46
CA LEU A 138 1.71 -24.74 7.86
C LEU A 138 1.64 -23.26 8.22
N ASP A 139 2.71 -22.75 8.83
CA ASP A 139 2.77 -21.38 9.32
C ASP A 139 3.98 -20.64 8.73
N VAL A 140 3.76 -19.38 8.37
CA VAL A 140 4.81 -18.43 7.96
C VAL A 140 4.63 -17.16 8.78
N LEU A 141 5.70 -16.70 9.43
CA LEU A 141 5.71 -15.40 10.11
C LEU A 141 6.39 -14.38 9.20
N TYR A 142 5.61 -13.43 8.70
CA TYR A 142 6.11 -12.37 7.83
C TYR A 142 5.44 -11.03 8.15
N GLY A 143 6.12 -9.96 7.76
CA GLY A 143 5.60 -8.60 7.75
C GLY A 143 6.17 -7.85 6.56
N TRP A 144 5.49 -6.78 6.14
CA TRP A 144 5.98 -5.93 5.06
C TRP A 144 5.81 -4.45 5.41
N ALA A 145 6.66 -3.62 4.83
CA ALA A 145 6.60 -2.17 5.02
C ALA A 145 6.93 -1.42 3.71
N PRO A 146 6.19 -0.36 3.36
CA PRO A 146 6.56 0.56 2.29
C PRO A 146 7.62 1.55 2.81
N LEU A 147 8.91 1.23 2.59
CA LEU A 147 10.01 2.08 3.06
C LEU A 147 10.06 3.42 2.33
N TYR A 148 9.86 3.38 1.00
CA TYR A 148 9.83 4.55 0.13
C TYR A 148 8.66 4.42 -0.84
N PRO A 149 7.42 4.66 -0.40
CA PRO A 149 6.22 4.47 -1.22
C PRO A 149 6.23 5.31 -2.50
N GLU A 150 6.94 6.44 -2.53
CA GLU A 150 7.11 7.30 -3.69
C GLU A 150 7.90 6.66 -4.84
N LEU A 151 8.62 5.55 -4.58
CA LEU A 151 9.38 4.81 -5.59
C LEU A 151 8.57 3.69 -6.26
N ALA A 152 7.25 3.65 -6.02
CA ALA A 152 6.33 2.74 -6.68
C ALA A 152 5.11 3.48 -7.20
N CYS A 153 4.52 2.98 -8.28
CA CYS A 153 3.27 3.48 -8.81
C CYS A 153 2.42 2.36 -9.40
N ARG A 154 1.12 2.60 -9.44
CA ARG A 154 0.19 1.82 -10.25
C ARG A 154 0.16 2.39 -11.65
N VAL A 155 0.24 1.53 -12.65
CA VAL A 155 0.06 1.87 -14.06
C VAL A 155 -1.21 1.17 -14.53
N ALA A 156 -2.25 1.97 -14.70
CA ALA A 156 -3.56 1.52 -15.17
C ALA A 156 -3.87 2.21 -16.49
N ALA A 157 -4.50 1.46 -17.40
CA ALA A 157 -5.11 1.98 -18.63
C ALA A 157 -6.52 2.50 -18.34
#